data_AF-A0A9J6CXI4-F1
#
_entry.id   AF-A0A9J6CXI4-F1
#
_cell.length_a   1.000
_cell.length_b   1.000
_cell.length_c   1.000
_cell.angle_alpha   90.00
_cell.angle_beta   90.00
_cell.angle_gamma   90.00
#
_symmetry.space_group_name_H-M   'P 1'
#
loop_
_entity.id
_entity.type
_entity.pdbx_description
1 polymer ?
#
loop_
_entity_poly.entity_id
_entity_poly.type
_entity_poly.pdbx_seq_one_letter_code
_entity_poly.pdbx_strand_id
1 'polypeptide(L)'
;MRLVVAFVVSRVTCCAPYLQLTKANRDTLNTMLRKGTKQALGVPINLSTLSILDMGAHNPAEDLIKAHLSNQRTRLSHTEHGRAFLRKIGWQIEPVLVKAALREDWKTTI
;
A
#
# COMPACT_ATOMS: atom_id res chain seq x y z
N MET A 1 13.06 -9.23 5.57
CA MET A 1 11.97 -8.30 5.13
C MET A 1 10.88 -8.92 4.27
N ARG A 2 11.18 -9.73 3.23
CA ARG A 2 10.16 -10.24 2.27
C ARG A 2 8.99 -10.98 2.94
N LEU A 3 9.25 -11.77 3.98
CA LEU A 3 8.21 -12.50 4.73
C LEU A 3 7.23 -11.58 5.48
N VAL A 4 7.72 -10.52 6.14
CA VAL A 4 6.84 -9.56 6.84
C VAL A 4 5.96 -8.82 5.85
N VAL A 5 6.52 -8.44 4.71
CA VAL A 5 5.75 -7.78 3.65
C VAL A 5 4.68 -8.73 3.09
N ALA A 6 5.05 -9.98 2.79
CA ALA A 6 4.14 -10.97 2.22
C ALA A 6 3.01 -11.38 3.18
N PHE A 7 3.31 -11.60 4.47
CA PHE A 7 2.35 -12.16 5.41
C PHE A 7 1.65 -11.10 6.27
N VAL A 8 2.37 -10.09 6.75
CA VAL A 8 1.81 -9.10 7.70
C VAL A 8 1.28 -7.89 6.93
N VAL A 9 2.12 -7.26 6.11
CA VAL A 9 1.72 -6.04 5.38
C VAL A 9 0.60 -6.32 4.38
N SER A 10 0.64 -7.46 3.68
CA SER A 10 -0.43 -7.86 2.76
C SER A 10 -1.80 -7.98 3.46
N ARG A 11 -1.85 -8.59 4.64
CA ARG A 11 -3.09 -8.75 5.41
C ARG A 11 -3.60 -7.42 5.96
N VAL A 12 -2.70 -6.60 6.50
CA VAL A 12 -3.06 -5.26 6.99
C VAL A 12 -3.59 -4.41 5.84
N THR A 13 -2.89 -4.34 4.71
CA THR A 13 -3.32 -3.50 3.58
C THR A 13 -4.61 -4.00 2.91
N CYS A 14 -4.89 -5.31 2.92
CA CYS A 14 -6.12 -5.84 2.35
C CYS A 14 -7.36 -5.60 3.22
N CYS A 15 -7.23 -5.62 4.55
CA CYS A 15 -8.39 -5.58 5.47
C CYS A 15 -8.53 -4.24 6.19
N ALA A 16 -7.44 -3.68 6.69
CA ALA A 16 -7.44 -2.49 7.55
C ALA A 16 -8.10 -1.25 6.93
N PRO A 17 -7.97 -0.95 5.62
CA PRO A 17 -8.59 0.24 5.03
C PRO A 17 -10.12 0.26 5.07
N TYR A 18 -10.75 -0.92 5.15
CA TYR A 18 -12.20 -1.08 5.04
C TYR A 18 -12.88 -1.36 6.37
N LEU A 19 -12.10 -1.45 7.46
CA LEU A 19 -12.60 -1.65 8.81
C LEU A 19 -12.67 -0.32 9.57
N GLN A 20 -13.69 -0.19 10.42
CA GLN A 20 -13.77 0.94 11.36
C GLN A 20 -12.78 0.73 12.52
N LEU A 21 -11.53 1.09 12.29
CA LEU A 21 -10.46 0.92 13.28
C LEU A 21 -10.50 2.03 14.33
N THR A 22 -10.80 1.65 15.58
CA THR A 22 -10.58 2.49 16.76
C THR A 22 -9.09 2.76 16.97
N LYS A 23 -8.76 3.79 17.74
CA LYS A 23 -7.36 4.12 18.08
C LYS A 23 -6.63 2.92 18.69
N ALA A 24 -7.27 2.22 19.62
CA ALA A 24 -6.70 1.03 20.27
C ALA A 24 -6.38 -0.10 19.27
N ASN A 25 -7.25 -0.33 18.29
CA ASN A 25 -7.02 -1.34 17.25
C ASN A 25 -5.84 -0.95 16.35
N ARG A 26 -5.70 0.34 16.03
CA ARG A 26 -4.55 0.86 15.26
C ARG A 26 -3.23 0.72 16.02
N ASP A 27 -3.22 1.05 17.31
CA ASP A 27 -2.04 0.91 18.16
C ASP A 27 -1.62 -0.57 18.29
N THR A 28 -2.60 -1.47 18.32
CA THR A 28 -2.37 -2.92 18.29
C THR A 28 -1.74 -3.37 16.96
N LEU A 29 -2.28 -2.93 15.82
CA LEU A 29 -1.73 -3.23 14.50
C LEU A 29 -0.29 -2.71 14.36
N ASN A 30 -0.04 -1.48 14.78
CA ASN A 30 1.30 -0.89 14.80
C ASN A 30 2.26 -1.68 15.70
N THR A 31 1.78 -2.21 16.82
CA THR A 31 2.58 -3.08 17.69
C THR A 31 2.90 -4.42 17.03
N MET A 32 1.93 -5.04 16.35
CA MET A 32 2.14 -6.29 15.61
C MET A 32 3.13 -6.10 14.47
N LEU A 33 3.00 -5.03 13.69
CA LEU A 33 3.93 -4.70 12.61
C LEU A 33 5.35 -4.49 13.15
N ARG A 34 5.53 -3.73 14.24
CA ARG A 34 6.84 -3.55 14.89
C ARG A 34 7.45 -4.87 15.35
N LYS A 35 6.67 -5.73 16.00
CA LYS A 35 7.15 -7.05 16.47
C LYS A 35 7.56 -7.93 15.28
N GLY A 36 6.75 -7.97 14.22
CA GLY A 36 7.06 -8.70 13.00
C GLY A 36 8.33 -8.20 12.33
N THR A 37 8.50 -6.87 12.21
CA THR A 37 9.73 -6.26 11.68
C THR A 37 10.94 -6.63 12.54
N LYS A 38 10.85 -6.53 13.87
CA LYS A 38 11.93 -6.94 14.78
C LYS A 38 12.35 -8.39 14.56
N GLN A 39 11.38 -9.30 14.54
CA GLN A 39 11.64 -10.72 14.31
C GLN A 39 12.29 -10.97 12.95
N ALA A 40 11.84 -10.30 11.89
CA ALA A 40 12.39 -10.50 10.56
C ALA A 40 13.77 -9.87 10.33
N LEU A 41 14.19 -8.96 11.22
CA LEU A 41 15.53 -8.40 11.27
C LEU A 41 16.44 -9.19 12.22
N GLY A 42 15.91 -10.19 12.94
CA GLY A 42 16.67 -10.96 13.93
C GLY A 42 17.09 -10.14 15.15
N VAL A 43 16.45 -8.99 15.40
CA VAL A 43 16.80 -8.13 16.53
C VAL A 43 15.98 -8.46 17.78
N PRO A 44 16.51 -8.22 18.98
CA PRO A 44 15.79 -8.40 20.22
C PRO A 44 14.45 -7.64 20.26
N ILE A 45 13.42 -8.25 20.85
CA ILE A 45 12.08 -7.65 20.90
C ILE A 45 12.04 -6.36 21.74
N ASN A 46 12.98 -6.21 22.67
CA ASN A 46 13.17 -5.05 23.55
C ASN A 46 13.95 -3.90 22.88
N LEU A 47 14.45 -4.07 21.64
CA LEU A 47 15.12 -2.98 20.91
C LEU A 47 14.20 -1.75 20.83
N SER A 48 14.79 -0.56 20.94
CA SER A 48 14.03 0.69 20.93
C SER A 48 13.21 0.82 19.63
N THR A 49 11.97 1.30 19.76
CA THR A 49 11.09 1.55 18.61
C THR A 49 11.66 2.65 17.70
N LEU A 50 12.34 3.64 18.29
CA LEU A 50 12.97 4.75 17.58
C LEU A 50 14.08 4.24 16.63
N SER A 51 14.90 3.29 17.07
CA SER A 51 15.95 2.71 16.22
C SER A 51 15.40 1.98 14.98
N ILE A 52 14.18 1.45 15.05
CA ILE A 52 13.54 0.76 13.90
C ILE A 52 12.92 1.76 12.93
N LEU A 53 12.36 2.85 13.48
CA LEU A 53 11.85 3.97 12.70
C LEU A 53 12.98 4.66 11.94
N ASP A 54 14.11 4.95 12.60
CA ASP A 54 15.29 5.58 11.99
C ASP A 54 15.88 4.76 10.84
N MET A 55 15.78 3.43 10.91
CA MET A 55 16.23 2.54 9.85
C MET A 55 15.30 2.53 8.63
N GLY A 56 14.14 3.21 8.69
CA GLY A 56 13.13 3.17 7.62
C GLY A 56 12.52 1.78 7.42
N ALA A 57 12.68 0.88 8.38
CA ALA A 57 12.36 -0.54 8.25
C ALA A 57 10.88 -0.86 8.51
N HIS A 58 10.09 0.12 8.94
CA HIS A 58 8.69 -0.06 9.30
C HIS A 58 7.86 1.19 8.99
N ASN A 59 6.81 1.01 8.17
CA ASN A 59 5.80 2.03 7.95
C ASN A 59 4.64 1.86 8.93
N PRO A 60 4.14 2.95 9.55
CA PRO A 60 2.90 2.92 10.33
C PRO A 60 1.74 2.33 9.53
N ALA A 61 0.80 1.67 10.21
CA ALA A 61 -0.39 1.09 9.61
C ALA A 61 -1.19 2.13 8.82
N GLU A 62 -1.26 3.36 9.34
CA GLU A 62 -1.91 4.50 8.69
C GLU A 62 -1.32 4.81 7.32
N ASP A 63 0.01 4.80 7.20
CA ASP A 63 0.69 5.13 5.95
C ASP A 63 0.59 3.97 4.95
N LEU A 64 0.62 2.73 5.43
CA LEU A 64 0.30 1.56 4.61
C LEU A 64 -1.13 1.61 4.05
N ILE A 65 -2.11 2.02 4.87
CA ILE A 65 -3.51 2.20 4.45
C ILE A 65 -3.62 3.31 3.41
N LYS A 66 -3.01 4.48 3.66
CA LYS A 66 -3.02 5.60 2.71
C LYS A 66 -2.39 5.20 1.37
N ALA A 67 -1.22 4.56 1.41
CA ALA A 67 -0.54 4.09 0.21
C ALA A 67 -1.40 3.07 -0.56
N HIS A 68 -2.04 2.13 0.14
CA HIS A 68 -2.95 1.17 -0.47
C HIS A 68 -4.13 1.86 -1.17
N LEU A 69 -4.84 2.76 -0.46
CA LEU A 69 -6.00 3.47 -1.03
C LEU A 69 -5.60 4.36 -2.22
N SER A 70 -4.43 4.99 -2.16
CA SER A 70 -3.87 5.75 -3.28
C SER A 70 -3.68 4.85 -4.51
N ASN A 71 -3.05 3.69 -4.34
CA ASN A 71 -2.85 2.72 -5.43
C ASN A 71 -4.17 2.19 -6.00
N GLN A 72 -5.16 1.94 -5.14
CA GLN A 72 -6.51 1.53 -5.57
C GLN A 72 -7.16 2.61 -6.42
N ARG A 73 -7.04 3.88 -6.02
CA ARG A 73 -7.57 5.01 -6.79
C ARG A 73 -6.87 5.16 -8.13
N THR A 74 -5.54 5.05 -8.18
CA THR A 74 -4.79 5.04 -9.43
C THR A 74 -5.23 3.88 -10.31
N ARG A 75 -5.39 2.66 -9.78
CA ARG A 75 -5.88 1.52 -10.55
C ARG A 75 -7.27 1.78 -11.15
N LEU A 76 -8.18 2.37 -10.37
CA LEU A 76 -9.51 2.73 -10.84
C LEU A 76 -9.47 3.80 -11.94
N SER A 77 -8.54 4.76 -11.89
CA SER A 77 -8.43 5.82 -12.91
C SER A 77 -8.01 5.28 -14.28
N HIS A 78 -7.34 4.12 -14.36
CA HIS A 78 -6.98 3.50 -15.63
C HIS A 78 -8.19 2.94 -16.41
N THR A 79 -9.27 2.57 -15.73
CA THR A 79 -10.45 1.98 -16.38
C THR A 79 -11.57 3.01 -16.58
N GLU A 80 -12.34 2.88 -17.66
CA GLU A 80 -13.47 3.79 -17.92
C GLU A 80 -14.53 3.72 -16.81
N HIS A 81 -14.92 2.51 -16.43
CA HIS A 81 -15.85 2.26 -15.34
C HIS A 81 -15.33 2.81 -14.00
N GLY A 82 -14.04 2.61 -13.70
CA GLY A 82 -13.44 3.15 -12.49
C GLY A 82 -13.39 4.69 -12.47
N ARG A 83 -13.13 5.34 -13.61
CA ARG A 83 -13.26 6.81 -13.74
C ARG A 83 -14.69 7.31 -13.56
N ALA A 84 -15.68 6.60 -14.10
CA ALA A 84 -17.09 6.94 -13.90
C ALA A 84 -17.49 6.80 -12.41
N PHE A 85 -17.07 5.72 -11.76
CA PHE A 85 -17.31 5.50 -10.33
C PHE A 85 -16.67 6.58 -9.45
N LEU A 86 -15.38 6.86 -9.66
CA LEU A 86 -14.65 7.87 -8.89
C LEU A 86 -15.24 9.29 -9.09
N ARG A 87 -15.74 9.64 -10.28
CA ARG A 87 -16.48 10.90 -10.51
C ARG A 87 -17.79 10.95 -9.71
N LYS A 88 -18.52 9.84 -9.66
CA LYS A 88 -19.79 9.73 -8.91
C LYS A 88 -19.60 9.98 -7.41
N ILE A 89 -18.48 9.54 -6.84
CA ILE A 89 -18.15 9.77 -5.42
C ILE A 89 -17.42 11.12 -5.19
N GLY A 90 -17.42 12.03 -6.17
CA GLY A 90 -16.95 13.41 -6.02
C GLY A 90 -15.43 13.60 -6.16
N TRP A 91 -14.69 12.60 -6.63
CA TRP A 91 -13.25 12.75 -6.85
C TRP A 91 -12.96 13.32 -8.23
N GLN A 92 -12.13 14.36 -8.26
CA GLN A 92 -11.51 14.87 -9.49
C GLN A 92 -10.44 13.89 -9.96
N ILE A 93 -10.50 13.47 -11.21
CA ILE A 93 -9.57 12.50 -11.80
C ILE A 93 -9.13 13.07 -13.13
N GLU A 94 -7.85 13.37 -13.22
CA GLU A 94 -7.24 13.62 -14.51
C GLU A 94 -7.17 12.28 -15.26
N PRO A 95 -7.62 12.22 -16.52
CA PRO A 95 -7.46 11.03 -17.32
C PRO A 95 -5.96 10.71 -17.39
N VAL A 96 -5.57 9.57 -16.83
CA VAL A 96 -4.20 9.08 -16.99
C VAL A 96 -4.04 8.79 -18.47
N LEU A 97 -3.27 9.64 -19.17
CA LEU A 97 -2.83 9.38 -20.54
C LEU A 97 -2.06 8.08 -20.50
N VAL A 98 -2.73 6.99 -20.85
CA VAL A 98 -2.06 5.75 -21.23
C VAL A 98 -1.28 6.13 -22.48
N LYS A 99 0.01 6.46 -22.34
CA LYS A 99 0.91 6.49 -23.48
C LYS A 99 0.69 5.16 -24.18
N ALA A 100 0.20 5.21 -25.41
CA ALA A 100 0.19 4.10 -26.34
C ALA A 100 1.66 3.67 -26.51
N ALA A 101 2.14 2.82 -25.59
CA ALA A 101 3.52 2.34 -25.52
C ALA A 101 3.63 0.95 -26.13
N LEU A 102 2.91 0.73 -27.22
CA LEU A 102 3.28 -0.25 -28.23
C LEU A 102 3.48 0.57 -29.49
N ARG A 103 4.74 0.90 -29.81
CA ARG A 103 5.08 1.26 -31.19
C ARG A 103 4.63 0.07 -32.05
N GLU A 104 3.97 0.36 -33.17
CA GLU A 104 3.62 -0.65 -34.18
C GLU A 104 4.82 -0.95 -35.09
N ASP A 105 6.01 -1.15 -34.51
CA ASP A 105 7.24 -1.44 -35.23
C ASP A 105 7.42 -2.92 -35.58
N TRP A 106 6.51 -3.80 -35.14
CA TRP A 106 6.54 -5.23 -35.51
C TRP A 106 6.07 -5.51 -36.95
N LYS A 107 5.44 -4.55 -37.63
CA LYS A 107 4.88 -4.74 -38.98
C LYS A 107 5.88 -4.55 -40.14
N THR A 108 7.13 -4.18 -39.86
CA THR A 108 8.12 -3.83 -40.90
C THR A 108 9.20 -4.90 -41.15
N THR A 109 9.01 -6.12 -40.64
CA THR A 109 9.94 -7.24 -40.92
C THR A 109 9.17 -8.41 -41.52
N ILE A 110 8.86 -8.31 -42.82
CA ILE A 110 8.57 -9.45 -43.71
C ILE A 110 9.37 -9.23 -44.99
#